data_AF-A0A316JT89-F1
#
_entry.id   AF-A0A316JT89-F1
#
_cell.length_a   1.000
_cell.length_b   1.000
_cell.length_c   1.000
_cell.angle_alpha   90.00
_cell.angle_beta   90.00
_cell.angle_gamma   90.00
#
_symmetry.space_group_name_H-M   'P 1'
#
loop_
_entity.id
_entity.type
_entity.pdbx_description
1 polymer ?
#
loop_
_entity_poly.entity_id
_entity_poly.type
_entity_poly.pdbx_seq_one_letter_code
_entity_poly.pdbx_strand_id
1 'polypeptide(L)'
;MLGCGIGHPSLCIWPCSAPLIEDGSVTSNATTLVNLGGYWDIGPLTLGAELFNVFDTKDADITYFYESRLAGEAAGMEDLHIHPVEPRQLRVSVRYNF
;
A
#
# COMPACT_ATOMS: atom_id res chain seq x y z
N MET A 1 13.80 16.39 -1.78
CA MET A 1 12.63 16.81 -0.99
C MET A 1 11.61 17.40 -1.93
N LEU A 2 10.76 16.56 -2.52
CA LEU A 2 9.63 17.05 -3.33
C LEU A 2 8.43 17.10 -2.39
N GLY A 3 8.07 18.31 -1.96
CA GLY A 3 6.96 18.55 -1.05
C GLY A 3 5.63 18.34 -1.76
N CYS A 4 4.69 17.72 -1.05
CA CYS A 4 3.27 17.70 -1.40
C CYS A 4 2.75 19.15 -1.30
N GLY A 5 2.74 19.87 -2.42
CA GLY A 5 2.31 21.25 -2.49
C GLY A 5 0.79 21.35 -2.51
N ILE A 6 0.22 21.85 -1.41
CA ILE A 6 -1.18 22.26 -1.29
C ILE A 6 -1.41 23.38 -2.30
N GLY A 7 -2.03 23.09 -3.45
CA GLY A 7 -2.21 24.13 -4.47
C GLY A 7 -3.20 23.88 -5.60
N HIS A 8 -3.59 22.63 -5.91
CA HIS A 8 -4.61 22.37 -6.93
C HIS A 8 -5.42 21.09 -6.59
N PRO A 9 -6.76 21.16 -6.53
CA PRO A 9 -7.62 20.06 -6.07
C PRO A 9 -7.76 18.90 -7.07
N SER A 10 -7.04 18.90 -8.20
CA SER A 10 -7.35 18.03 -9.33
C SER A 10 -6.27 17.02 -9.70
N LEU A 11 -5.10 16.98 -9.04
CA LEU A 11 -4.03 16.08 -9.52
C LEU A 11 -3.01 15.66 -8.46
N CYS A 12 -3.40 14.78 -7.54
CA CYS A 12 -2.43 13.95 -6.81
C CYS A 12 -2.15 12.69 -7.64
N ILE A 13 -1.11 12.72 -8.48
CA ILE A 13 -0.63 11.55 -9.27
C ILE A 13 0.38 10.70 -8.47
N TRP A 14 0.80 11.15 -7.29
CA TRP A 14 1.81 10.47 -6.44
C TRP A 14 1.23 10.19 -5.04
N PRO A 15 1.64 9.10 -4.37
CA PRO A 15 1.23 8.87 -2.99
C PRO A 15 1.70 10.05 -2.14
N CYS A 16 0.74 10.80 -1.60
CA CYS A 16 0.98 11.86 -0.64
C CYS A 16 0.50 11.37 0.74
N SER A 17 1.17 11.83 1.79
CA SER A 17 0.74 11.63 3.17
C SER A 17 -0.71 12.07 3.36
N ALA A 18 -1.53 11.24 4.00
CA ALA A 18 -2.94 11.56 4.27
C ALA A 18 -3.15 11.85 5.77
N PRO A 19 -4.02 12.80 6.14
CA PRO A 19 -4.38 13.01 7.54
C PRO A 19 -5.09 11.78 8.11
N LEU A 20 -4.69 11.35 9.30
CA LEU A 20 -5.25 10.21 10.02
C LEU A 20 -6.36 10.61 11.00
N ILE A 21 -6.47 11.89 11.32
CA ILE A 21 -7.54 12.48 12.15
C ILE A 21 -8.05 13.78 11.53
N GLU A 22 -9.24 14.21 11.94
CA GLU A 22 -10.00 15.30 11.31
C GLU A 22 -9.29 16.66 11.37
N ASP A 23 -8.46 16.89 12.39
CA ASP A 23 -7.68 18.12 12.56
C ASP A 23 -6.37 18.12 11.73
N GLY A 24 -6.00 16.98 11.13
CA GLY A 24 -4.81 16.81 10.30
C GLY A 24 -3.48 16.86 11.06
N SER A 25 -3.47 16.82 12.39
CA SER A 25 -2.24 16.86 13.20
C SER A 25 -1.43 15.56 13.16
N VAL A 26 -2.08 14.44 12.81
CA VAL A 26 -1.43 13.14 12.57
C VAL A 26 -1.60 12.76 11.10
N THR A 27 -0.52 12.32 10.46
CA THR A 27 -0.51 11.97 9.03
C THR A 27 0.15 10.62 8.78
N SER A 28 -0.27 9.94 7.71
CA SER A 28 0.34 8.69 7.24
C SER A 28 1.58 8.95 6.40
N ASN A 29 2.49 7.98 6.34
CA ASN A 29 3.60 8.01 5.41
C ASN A 29 3.13 7.65 3.99
N ALA A 30 3.74 8.26 2.98
CA ALA A 30 3.50 7.90 1.59
C ALA A 30 4.19 6.58 1.24
N THR A 31 3.43 5.62 0.71
CA THR A 31 3.94 4.32 0.26
C THR A 31 3.87 4.22 -1.25
N THR A 32 4.96 3.80 -1.89
CA THR A 32 5.00 3.56 -3.34
C THR A 32 5.25 2.08 -3.62
N LEU A 33 4.34 1.45 -4.37
CA LEU A 33 4.46 0.06 -4.80
C LEU A 33 4.52 -0.05 -6.31
N VAL A 34 5.45 -0.87 -6.78
CA VAL A 34 5.62 -1.17 -8.21
C VAL A 34 5.39 -2.65 -8.41
N ASN A 35 4.49 -2.97 -9.33
CA ASN A 35 4.12 -4.32 -9.72
C ASN A 35 4.43 -4.51 -11.21
N LEU A 36 4.83 -5.71 -11.60
CA LEU A 36 5.17 -6.05 -12.99
C LEU A 36 4.40 -7.30 -13.41
N GLY A 37 3.82 -7.30 -14.61
CA GLY A 37 3.09 -8.44 -15.13
C GLY A 37 3.33 -8.65 -16.61
N GLY A 38 3.30 -9.91 -17.05
CA GLY A 38 3.43 -10.32 -18.44
C GLY A 38 2.51 -11.49 -18.77
N TYR A 39 1.97 -11.48 -19.98
CA TYR A 39 1.04 -12.49 -20.48
C TYR A 39 1.47 -12.98 -21.86
N TRP A 40 1.27 -14.27 -22.13
CA TRP A 40 1.63 -14.91 -23.39
C TRP A 40 0.51 -15.82 -23.88
N ASP A 41 0.02 -15.56 -25.09
CA ASP A 41 -1.02 -16.34 -25.73
C ASP A 41 -0.42 -17.45 -26.62
N ILE A 42 -0.92 -18.67 -26.45
CA ILE A 42 -0.55 -19.87 -27.18
C ILE A 42 -1.84 -20.58 -27.62
N GLY A 43 -2.39 -20.15 -28.76
CA GLY A 43 -3.67 -20.66 -29.26
C GLY A 43 -4.81 -20.35 -28.27
N PRO A 44 -5.55 -21.36 -27.76
CA PRO A 44 -6.61 -21.15 -26.78
C PRO A 44 -6.11 -20.94 -25.35
N LEU A 45 -4.81 -21.07 -25.10
CA LEU A 45 -4.20 -20.92 -23.78
C LEU A 45 -3.55 -19.54 -23.62
N THR A 46 -3.72 -18.92 -22.46
CA THR A 46 -2.97 -17.73 -22.03
C THR A 46 -2.19 -18.05 -20.77
N LEU A 47 -0.87 -17.86 -20.80
CA LEU A 47 0.00 -17.95 -19.63
C LEU A 47 0.22 -16.54 -19.07
N GLY A 48 0.19 -16.39 -17.75
CA GLY A 48 0.45 -15.10 -17.09
C GLY A 48 1.46 -15.26 -15.95
N ALA A 49 2.32 -14.25 -15.78
CA ALA A 49 3.22 -14.13 -14.64
C ALA A 49 3.19 -12.69 -14.11
N GLU A 50 2.97 -12.54 -12.81
CA GLU A 50 2.86 -11.24 -12.12
C GLU A 50 3.79 -11.24 -10.90
N LEU A 51 4.67 -10.25 -10.82
CA LEU A 51 5.54 -9.97 -9.68
C LEU A 51 5.03 -8.72 -8.95
N PHE A 52 4.49 -8.94 -7.76
CA PHE A 52 4.02 -7.89 -6.87
C PHE A 52 5.15 -7.41 -5.96
N ASN A 53 5.15 -6.13 -5.63
CA ASN A 53 6.14 -5.47 -4.78
C ASN A 53 7.58 -5.76 -5.27
N VAL A 54 7.88 -5.34 -6.50
CA VAL A 54 9.15 -5.62 -7.20
C VAL A 54 10.37 -5.16 -6.38
N PHE A 55 10.25 -4.05 -5.65
CA PHE A 55 11.32 -3.47 -4.83
C PHE A 55 11.37 -3.99 -3.39
N ASP A 56 10.45 -4.90 -3.01
CA ASP A 56 10.37 -5.46 -1.65
C ASP A 56 10.24 -4.38 -0.57
N THR A 57 9.42 -3.38 -0.85
CA THR A 57 9.10 -2.28 0.06
C THR A 57 8.43 -2.82 1.31
N LYS A 58 8.84 -2.31 2.49
CA LYS A 58 8.34 -2.70 3.82
C LYS A 58 7.56 -1.58 4.52
N ASP A 59 7.05 -0.65 3.74
CA ASP A 59 6.28 0.47 4.26
C ASP A 59 4.88 0.01 4.71
N ALA A 60 4.12 0.93 5.29
CA ALA A 60 2.75 0.65 5.70
C ALA A 60 1.82 0.64 4.49
N ASP A 61 0.99 -0.40 4.36
CA ASP A 61 -0.14 -0.42 3.44
C ASP A 61 -1.25 0.49 3.96
N ILE A 62 -1.55 0.35 5.26
CA ILE A 62 -2.56 1.15 5.97
C ILE A 62 -2.02 1.53 7.35
N THR A 63 -2.31 2.77 7.77
CA THR A 63 -2.00 3.29 9.12
C THR A 63 -3.28 3.76 9.78
N TYR A 64 -3.50 3.35 11.03
CA TYR A 64 -4.60 3.81 11.86
C TYR A 64 -4.08 4.57 13.08
N PHE A 65 -4.76 5.64 13.47
CA PHE A 65 -4.50 6.34 14.72
C PHE A 65 -5.68 6.08 15.67
N TYR A 66 -5.43 5.35 16.75
CA TYR A 66 -6.43 5.13 17.80
C TYR A 66 -5.75 4.82 19.14
N GLU A 67 -6.47 5.09 20.23
CA GLU A 67 -6.07 4.70 21.57
C GLU A 67 -6.13 3.18 21.73
N SER A 68 -4.99 2.53 21.95
CA SER A 68 -4.92 1.11 22.24
C SER A 68 -4.35 0.86 23.63
N ARG A 69 -4.69 -0.30 24.20
CA ARG A 69 -4.19 -0.72 25.51
C ARG A 69 -3.74 -2.17 25.44
N LEU A 70 -2.45 -2.41 25.61
CA LEU A 70 -1.92 -3.76 25.71
C LEU A 70 -2.26 -4.38 27.07
N ALA A 71 -2.20 -5.72 27.13
CA ALA A 71 -2.41 -6.45 28.37
C ALA A 71 -1.27 -6.12 29.36
N GLY A 72 -1.53 -5.21 30.30
CA GLY A 72 -0.56 -4.75 31.31
C GLY A 72 -0.44 -3.24 31.46
N GLU A 73 -1.03 -2.46 30.55
CA GLU A 73 -1.00 -0.99 30.62
C GLU A 73 -2.13 -0.43 31.49
N ALA A 74 -1.82 0.61 32.28
CA ALA A 74 -2.74 1.21 33.25
C ALA A 74 -3.85 2.06 32.59
N ALA A 75 -3.57 2.63 31.43
CA ALA A 75 -4.48 3.42 30.61
C ALA A 75 -4.20 3.14 29.12
N GLY A 76 -5.15 3.43 28.24
CA GLY A 76 -4.88 3.35 26.80
C GLY A 76 -3.96 4.49 26.36
N MET A 77 -3.16 4.22 25.34
CA MET A 77 -2.22 5.16 24.74
C MET A 77 -2.56 5.31 23.27
N GLU A 78 -2.63 6.55 22.79
CA GLU A 78 -2.78 6.83 21.36
C GLU A 78 -1.50 6.41 20.63
N ASP A 79 -1.63 5.47 19.69
CA ASP A 79 -0.50 4.97 18.91
C ASP A 79 -0.88 4.69 17.46
N LEU A 80 0.14 4.70 16.60
CA LEU A 80 0.04 4.41 15.18
C LEU A 80 0.09 2.91 14.95
N HIS A 81 -1.04 2.35 14.55
CA HIS A 81 -1.14 0.93 14.21
C HIS A 81 -0.97 0.78 12.70
N ILE A 82 0.15 0.16 12.31
CA ILE A 82 0.48 -0.06 10.91
C ILE A 82 0.20 -1.50 10.50
N HIS A 83 -0.40 -1.66 9.32
CA HIS A 83 -0.39 -2.93 8.60
C HIS A 83 0.71 -2.85 7.52
N PRO A 84 1.77 -3.66 7.60
CA PRO A 84 2.81 -3.68 6.58
C PRO A 84 2.25 -4.10 5.22
N VAL A 85 2.84 -3.61 4.14
CA VAL A 85 2.55 -4.12 2.80
C VAL A 85 2.93 -5.60 2.69
N GLU A 86 2.16 -6.35 1.91
CA GLU A 86 2.50 -7.70 1.50
C GLU A 86 3.95 -7.82 0.99
N PRO A 87 4.68 -8.86 1.42
CA PRO A 87 6.00 -9.17 0.89
C PRO A 87 5.97 -9.38 -0.63
N ARG A 88 7.15 -9.33 -1.27
CA ARG A 88 7.28 -9.66 -2.69
C ARG A 88 6.63 -11.01 -3.02
N GLN A 89 5.80 -11.03 -4.06
CA GLN A 89 5.02 -12.23 -4.43
C GLN A 89 5.05 -12.45 -5.93
N LEU A 90 5.26 -13.71 -6.33
CA LEU A 90 5.12 -14.15 -7.72
C LEU A 90 3.82 -14.93 -7.87
N ARG A 91 2.96 -14.49 -8.78
CA ARG A 91 1.75 -15.21 -9.19
C ARG A 91 1.92 -15.70 -10.62
N VAL A 92 1.63 -16.98 -10.85
CA VAL A 92 1.58 -17.58 -12.19
C VAL A 92 0.15 -18.02 -12.46
N SER A 93 -0.34 -17.78 -13.67
CA SER A 93 -1.70 -18.14 -14.08
C SER A 93 -1.72 -18.81 -15.46
N VAL A 94 -2.73 -19.64 -15.67
CA VAL A 94 -3.05 -20.27 -16.96
C VAL A 94 -4.54 -20.10 -17.19
N ARG A 95 -4.93 -19.61 -18.37
CA ARG A 95 -6.32 -19.46 -18.80
C ARG A 95 -6.53 -20.26 -20.07
N TYR A 96 -7.65 -20.97 -20.16
CA TYR A 96 -8.07 -21.68 -21.37
C TYR A 96 -9.39 -21.10 -21.86
N ASN A 97 -9.42 -20.65 -23.11
CA ASN A 97 -10.61 -20.11 -23.78
C ASN A 97 -11.18 -21.20 -24.69
N PHE A 98 -12.44 -21.59 -24.42
CA PHE A 98 -13.17 -22.67 -25.12
C PHE A 98 -14.08 -22.14 -26.23
#